data_AF-A0A9P1G0X5-F1
#
_entry.id   AF-A0A9P1G0X5-F1
#
_cell.length_a   1.000
_cell.length_b   1.000
_cell.length_c   1.000
_cell.angle_alpha   90.00
_cell.angle_beta   90.00
_cell.angle_gamma   90.00
#
_symmetry.space_group_name_H-M   'P 1'
#
loop_
_entity.id
_entity.type
_entity.pdbx_description
1 polymer ?
#
loop_
_entity_poly.entity_id
_entity_poly.type
_entity_poly.pdbx_seq_one_letter_code
_entity_poly.pdbx_strand_id
1 'polypeptide(L)'
;MKCHPNLANLAGPCAQVVFTAPVSSKLTTAWELTDELLGKEEDGMEFDDYGGELGHMVQSLLGERNAEDGSWFWALFVYGSFTQEWLRAPSRVDSTDLDTFPHIAWVAFRTAAVDRREENERVMKLLGPKPMKES
;
A
#
# COMPACT_ATOMS: atom_id res chain seq x y z
N MET A 1 -1.01 -18.83 7.63
CA MET A 1 -2.44 -19.21 7.76
C MET A 1 -3.18 -18.40 6.71
N LYS A 2 -3.66 -19.04 5.63
CA LYS A 2 -4.31 -18.37 4.48
C LYS A 2 -5.78 -18.09 4.80
N CYS A 3 -6.25 -16.86 4.61
CA CYS A 3 -7.67 -16.52 4.62
C CYS A 3 -8.12 -16.24 3.18
N HIS A 4 -8.91 -17.12 2.59
CA HIS A 4 -9.65 -16.86 1.35
C HIS A 4 -10.96 -16.12 1.67
N PRO A 5 -11.31 -15.02 0.99
CA PRO A 5 -12.54 -14.29 1.28
C PRO A 5 -13.70 -14.73 0.38
N ASN A 6 -14.82 -15.06 1.04
CA ASN A 6 -16.15 -14.98 0.44
C ASN A 6 -16.83 -13.73 1.02
N LEU A 7 -17.28 -12.84 0.13
CA LEU A 7 -17.56 -11.41 0.29
C LEU A 7 -18.84 -11.05 1.07
N ALA A 8 -19.07 -11.61 2.26
CA ALA A 8 -20.29 -11.26 3.01
C ALA A 8 -20.15 -11.04 4.52
N ASN A 9 -18.98 -11.23 5.14
CA ASN A 9 -18.93 -11.14 6.61
C ASN A 9 -17.57 -10.83 7.26
N LEU A 10 -16.79 -9.90 6.68
CA LEU A 10 -15.49 -9.52 7.27
C LEU A 10 -15.61 -8.30 8.19
N ALA A 11 -16.25 -8.52 9.33
CA ALA A 11 -15.99 -7.78 10.57
C ALA A 11 -15.07 -8.64 11.47
N GLY A 12 -13.90 -9.00 10.96
CA GLY A 12 -12.74 -9.45 11.73
C GLY A 12 -11.56 -8.53 11.39
N PRO A 13 -10.60 -8.29 12.28
CA PRO A 13 -9.51 -7.37 11.99
C PRO A 13 -8.75 -7.88 10.76
N CYS A 14 -8.85 -7.14 9.65
CA CYS A 14 -7.93 -7.28 8.53
C CYS A 14 -6.53 -7.14 9.12
N ALA A 15 -5.80 -8.24 9.22
CA ALA A 15 -4.49 -8.25 9.85
C ALA A 15 -3.58 -7.31 9.06
N GLN A 16 -3.11 -6.23 9.68
CA GLN A 16 -2.06 -5.41 9.12
C GLN A 16 -0.78 -6.25 9.09
N VAL A 17 -0.27 -6.54 7.89
CA VAL A 17 1.01 -7.20 7.70
C VAL A 17 2.08 -6.11 7.61
N VAL A 18 3.14 -6.23 8.41
CA VAL A 18 4.23 -5.26 8.47
C VAL A 18 5.50 -5.92 7.99
N PHE A 19 6.19 -5.23 7.08
CA PHE A 19 7.51 -5.61 6.58
C PHE A 19 8.50 -4.51 6.89
N THR A 20 9.76 -4.88 7.08
CA THR A 20 10.84 -3.95 7.37
C THR A 20 12.04 -4.28 6.49
N ALA A 21 12.57 -3.29 5.78
CA ALA A 21 13.85 -3.39 5.09
C ALA A 21 14.91 -2.57 5.84
N PRO A 22 16.19 -3.00 5.85
CA PRO A 22 17.26 -2.15 6.34
C PRO A 22 17.39 -0.90 5.46
N VAL A 23 17.82 0.22 6.06
CA VAL A 23 18.14 1.43 5.29
C VAL A 23 19.23 1.07 4.28
N SER A 24 18.93 1.31 3.01
CA SER A 24 19.79 0.94 1.88
C SER A 24 19.77 2.04 0.85
N SER A 25 20.94 2.48 0.39
CA SER A 25 21.06 3.46 -0.70
C SER A 25 20.57 2.92 -2.05
N LYS A 26 20.15 1.65 -2.12
CA LYS A 26 19.58 1.00 -3.31
C LYS A 26 18.05 1.01 -3.32
N LEU A 27 17.41 1.35 -2.20
CA LEU A 27 15.96 1.47 -2.08
C LEU A 27 15.63 2.94 -2.02
N THR A 28 15.47 3.55 -3.19
CA THR A 28 15.20 4.99 -3.34
C THR A 28 13.72 5.27 -3.55
N THR A 29 12.99 4.31 -4.11
CA THR A 29 11.57 4.46 -4.44
C THR A 29 10.70 3.46 -3.69
N ALA A 30 9.43 3.84 -3.47
CA ALA A 30 8.44 2.92 -2.91
C ALA A 30 8.29 1.63 -3.73
N TRP A 31 8.58 1.69 -5.04
CA TRP A 31 8.57 0.52 -5.91
C TRP A 31 9.67 -0.46 -5.54
N GLU A 32 10.93 0.01 -5.51
CA GLU A 32 12.08 -0.82 -5.14
C GLU A 32 11.91 -1.45 -3.76
N LEU A 33 11.35 -0.71 -2.80
CA LEU A 33 11.05 -1.25 -1.47
C LEU A 33 9.94 -2.30 -1.51
N THR A 34 8.89 -2.09 -2.29
CA THR A 34 7.80 -3.06 -2.45
C THR A 34 8.32 -4.33 -3.12
N ASP A 35 9.11 -4.21 -4.19
CA ASP A 35 9.70 -5.34 -4.92
C ASP A 35 10.71 -6.11 -4.06
N GLU A 36 11.59 -5.44 -3.32
CA GLU A 36 12.56 -6.11 -2.45
C GLU A 36 11.88 -6.94 -1.35
N LEU A 37 10.75 -6.44 -0.81
CA LEU A 37 10.04 -7.08 0.29
C LEU A 37 9.01 -8.12 -0.16
N LEU A 38 8.35 -7.92 -1.30
CA LEU A 38 7.24 -8.77 -1.75
C LEU A 38 7.54 -9.54 -3.02
N GLY A 39 8.53 -9.14 -3.83
CA GLY A 39 8.83 -9.79 -5.11
C GLY A 39 9.32 -11.24 -4.98
N LYS A 40 9.74 -11.66 -3.78
CA LYS A 40 10.15 -13.03 -3.46
C LYS A 40 9.15 -13.79 -2.59
N GLU A 41 8.09 -13.14 -2.13
CA GLU A 41 7.10 -13.75 -1.25
C GLU A 41 6.11 -14.60 -2.06
N GLU A 42 5.69 -15.74 -1.50
CA GLU A 42 4.58 -16.51 -2.07
C GLU A 42 3.32 -15.64 -2.03
N ASP A 43 2.62 -15.54 -3.17
CA ASP A 43 1.49 -14.63 -3.34
C ASP A 43 1.85 -13.14 -3.14
N GLY A 44 3.14 -12.77 -3.16
CA GLY A 44 3.68 -11.48 -2.75
C GLY A 44 3.08 -10.25 -3.43
N MET A 45 3.33 -10.07 -4.72
CA MET A 45 2.67 -9.02 -5.51
C MET A 45 2.50 -9.41 -6.98
N GLU A 46 1.39 -8.96 -7.57
CA GLU A 46 1.23 -8.87 -9.03
C GLU A 46 0.99 -7.41 -9.43
N PHE A 47 1.57 -7.02 -10.54
CA PHE A 47 1.48 -5.68 -11.08
C PHE A 47 1.42 -5.71 -12.60
N ASP A 48 0.78 -4.70 -13.16
CA ASP A 48 0.91 -4.38 -14.57
C ASP A 48 2.02 -3.30 -14.71
N ASP A 49 3.01 -3.58 -15.54
CA ASP A 49 3.96 -2.57 -16.01
C ASP A 49 3.44 -1.98 -17.33
N TYR A 50 2.90 -0.77 -17.25
CA TYR A 50 2.45 -0.05 -18.44
C TYR A 50 3.58 0.69 -19.16
N GLY A 51 4.80 0.67 -18.58
CA GLY A 51 5.97 1.38 -19.08
C GLY A 51 5.80 2.90 -19.09
N GLY A 52 6.92 3.59 -19.37
CA GLY A 52 6.94 5.04 -19.55
C GLY A 52 6.36 5.81 -18.36
N GLU A 53 5.53 6.81 -18.64
CA GLU A 53 4.93 7.65 -17.60
C GLU A 53 3.82 6.96 -16.82
N LEU A 54 3.33 5.77 -17.22
CA LEU A 54 2.23 5.09 -16.54
C LEU A 54 2.69 4.26 -15.34
N GLY A 55 3.92 3.73 -15.39
CA GLY A 55 4.58 3.04 -14.27
C GLY A 55 3.89 1.75 -13.83
N HIS A 56 4.29 1.25 -12.66
CA HIS A 56 3.77 0.02 -12.08
C HIS A 56 2.43 0.25 -11.39
N MET A 57 1.40 -0.52 -11.77
CA MET A 57 0.10 -0.53 -11.12
C MET A 57 -0.14 -1.88 -10.45
N VAL A 58 -0.37 -1.85 -9.14
CA VAL A 58 -0.58 -3.05 -8.34
C VAL A 58 -1.96 -3.66 -8.63
N GLN A 59 -1.96 -4.94 -9.00
CA GLN A 59 -3.15 -5.75 -9.26
C GLN A 59 -3.49 -6.64 -8.07
N SER A 60 -2.48 -7.23 -7.43
CA SER A 60 -2.66 -8.03 -6.22
C SER A 60 -1.50 -7.86 -5.25
N LEU A 61 -1.80 -8.03 -3.96
CA LEU A 61 -0.81 -8.08 -2.88
C LEU A 61 -1.18 -9.21 -1.93
N LEU A 62 -0.20 -10.03 -1.55
CA LEU A 62 -0.36 -11.15 -0.61
C LEU A 62 -1.55 -12.06 -0.95
N GLY A 63 -1.76 -12.30 -2.24
CA GLY A 63 -2.84 -13.14 -2.79
C GLY A 63 -4.20 -12.47 -2.90
N GLU A 64 -4.33 -11.21 -2.51
CA GLU A 64 -5.57 -10.45 -2.58
C GLU A 64 -5.56 -9.52 -3.80
N ARG A 65 -6.35 -9.88 -4.81
CA ARG A 65 -6.52 -9.13 -6.06
C ARG A 65 -7.50 -7.97 -5.87
N ASN A 66 -7.24 -6.86 -6.55
CA ASN A 66 -8.19 -5.75 -6.65
C ASN A 66 -9.54 -6.17 -7.27
N ALA A 67 -10.54 -5.30 -7.14
CA ALA A 67 -11.85 -5.59 -7.70
C ALA A 67 -11.88 -5.40 -9.22
N GLU A 68 -12.35 -6.42 -9.94
CA GLU A 68 -12.53 -6.36 -11.39
C GLU A 68 -13.57 -5.30 -11.82
N ASP A 69 -14.56 -5.03 -10.96
CA ASP A 69 -15.58 -3.99 -11.19
C ASP A 69 -15.09 -2.58 -10.82
N GLY A 70 -13.84 -2.45 -10.36
CA GLY A 70 -13.23 -1.20 -9.95
C GLY A 70 -13.77 -0.64 -8.64
N SER A 71 -14.60 -1.37 -7.88
CA SER A 71 -15.20 -0.92 -6.61
C SER A 71 -14.16 -0.60 -5.53
N TRP A 72 -12.98 -1.21 -5.61
CA TRP A 72 -11.80 -0.86 -4.84
C TRP A 72 -10.49 -1.22 -5.56
N PHE A 73 -9.39 -0.55 -5.19
CA PHE A 73 -8.05 -0.85 -5.69
C PHE A 73 -6.98 -0.69 -4.59
N TRP A 74 -5.77 -1.18 -4.82
CA TRP A 74 -4.62 -0.96 -3.94
C TRP A 74 -4.08 0.46 -4.06
N ALA A 75 -4.28 1.29 -3.04
CA ALA A 75 -3.76 2.65 -2.99
C ALA A 75 -2.51 2.73 -2.12
N LEU A 76 -1.51 3.49 -2.61
CA LEU A 76 -0.31 3.81 -1.86
C LEU A 76 -0.55 5.02 -0.93
N PHE A 77 -0.23 4.84 0.33
CA PHE A 77 -0.12 5.88 1.35
C PHE A 77 1.32 5.98 1.84
N VAL A 78 1.70 7.18 2.24
CA VAL A 78 3.07 7.51 2.65
C VAL A 78 3.05 8.32 3.93
N TYR A 79 4.03 8.07 4.80
CA TYR A 79 4.23 8.85 6.01
C TYR A 79 5.33 9.88 5.77
N GLY A 80 4.99 11.16 5.80
CA GLY A 80 5.94 12.24 5.55
C GLY A 80 6.93 12.41 6.69
N SER A 81 8.23 12.39 6.38
CA SER A 81 9.28 12.62 7.38
C SER A 81 9.23 14.04 7.98
N PHE A 82 8.79 15.03 7.19
CA PHE A 82 8.63 16.42 7.63
C PHE A 82 7.25 16.71 8.23
N THR A 83 6.18 16.22 7.60
CA THR A 83 4.80 16.51 8.04
C THR A 83 4.39 15.71 9.26
N GLN A 84 5.04 14.55 9.51
CA GLN A 84 4.67 13.62 10.58
C GLN A 84 3.23 13.13 10.47
N GLU A 85 2.75 12.96 9.23
CA GLU A 85 1.37 12.56 8.94
C GLU A 85 1.34 11.54 7.78
N TRP A 86 0.30 10.70 7.80
CA TRP A 86 -0.06 9.87 6.66
C TRP A 86 -0.79 10.71 5.60
N LEU A 87 -0.39 10.56 4.35
CA LEU A 87 -1.10 11.11 3.21
C LEU A 87 -1.14 10.09 2.07
N ARG A 88 -2.09 10.25 1.16
CA ARG A 88 -2.09 9.50 -0.09
C ARG A 88 -0.85 9.88 -0.89
N ALA A 89 -0.14 8.91 -1.44
CA ALA A 89 1.09 9.17 -2.18
C ALA A 89 0.88 10.26 -3.24
N PRO A 90 1.71 11.32 -3.25
CA PRO A 90 1.55 12.46 -4.16
C PRO A 90 1.93 12.10 -5.60
N SER A 91 2.69 11.03 -5.78
CA SER A 91 3.21 10.52 -7.05
C SER A 91 2.98 9.02 -7.17
N ARG A 92 3.45 8.43 -8.27
CA ARG A 92 3.36 6.99 -8.53
C ARG A 92 4.32 6.23 -7.61
N VAL A 93 4.12 4.93 -7.47
CA VAL A 93 5.00 4.06 -6.67
C VAL A 93 6.47 4.18 -7.14
N ASP A 94 6.68 4.29 -8.45
CA ASP A 94 7.99 4.47 -9.10
C ASP A 94 8.70 5.79 -8.81
N SER A 95 7.97 6.81 -8.41
CA SER A 95 8.50 8.17 -8.17
C SER A 95 8.23 8.67 -6.75
N THR A 96 7.77 7.78 -5.88
CA THR A 96 7.61 8.06 -4.46
C THR A 96 8.95 7.85 -3.78
N ASP A 97 9.62 8.95 -3.47
CA ASP A 97 10.95 8.98 -2.85
C ASP A 97 10.91 8.58 -1.36
N LEU A 98 11.74 7.61 -0.99
CA LEU A 98 11.82 7.08 0.37
C LEU A 98 12.63 7.96 1.33
N ASP A 99 13.46 8.89 0.84
CA ASP A 99 14.11 9.87 1.71
C ASP A 99 13.07 10.83 2.32
N THR A 100 12.10 11.24 1.51
CA THR A 100 10.95 12.04 1.94
C THR A 100 9.89 11.22 2.67
N PHE A 101 9.67 9.98 2.21
CA PHE A 101 8.60 9.10 2.66
C PHE A 101 9.11 7.73 3.12
N PRO A 102 9.77 7.64 4.29
CA PRO A 102 10.46 6.42 4.73
C PRO A 102 9.53 5.27 5.11
N HIS A 103 8.22 5.54 5.24
CA HIS A 103 7.22 4.51 5.49
C HIS A 103 6.11 4.60 4.45
N ILE A 104 5.76 3.45 3.89
CA ILE A 104 4.69 3.30 2.92
C ILE A 104 3.65 2.31 3.43
N ALA A 105 2.43 2.41 2.92
CA ALA A 105 1.36 1.47 3.19
C ALA A 105 0.50 1.26 1.95
N TRP A 106 0.24 0.01 1.62
CA TRP A 106 -0.75 -0.37 0.62
C TRP A 106 -2.09 -0.63 1.29
N VAL A 107 -3.13 0.05 0.83
CA VAL A 107 -4.47 -0.03 1.45
C VAL A 107 -5.52 -0.25 0.37
N ALA A 108 -6.41 -1.22 0.58
CA ALA A 108 -7.61 -1.37 -0.23
C ALA A 108 -8.48 -0.11 -0.10
N PHE A 109 -8.58 0.67 -1.19
CA PHE A 109 -9.26 1.96 -1.24
C PHE A 109 -10.50 1.87 -2.13
N ARG A 110 -11.66 2.21 -1.56
CA ARG A 110 -12.97 2.11 -2.22
C ARG A 110 -13.25 3.35 -3.06
N THR A 111 -13.77 3.17 -4.27
CA THR A 111 -13.89 4.25 -5.28
C THR A 111 -15.31 4.76 -5.48
N ALA A 112 -16.26 3.85 -5.68
CA ALA A 112 -17.56 4.16 -6.27
C ALA A 112 -18.73 4.09 -5.28
N ALA A 113 -18.56 3.38 -4.17
CA ALA A 113 -19.65 3.08 -3.24
C ALA A 113 -19.66 3.96 -1.97
N VAL A 114 -18.68 4.85 -1.79
CA VAL A 114 -18.47 5.58 -0.53
C VAL A 114 -18.02 7.01 -0.79
N ASP A 115 -18.47 7.94 0.04
CA ASP A 115 -17.97 9.31 0.03
C ASP A 115 -16.45 9.33 0.26
N ARG A 116 -15.73 10.12 -0.53
CA ARG A 116 -14.26 10.13 -0.51
C ARG A 116 -13.70 10.57 0.85
N ARG A 117 -14.38 11.45 1.59
CA ARG A 117 -13.94 11.86 2.92
C ARG A 117 -14.13 10.73 3.91
N GLU A 118 -15.28 10.05 3.89
CA GLU A 118 -15.53 8.88 4.75
C GLU A 118 -14.51 7.77 4.48
N GLU A 119 -14.17 7.54 3.22
CA GLU A 119 -13.15 6.56 2.86
C GLU A 119 -11.76 6.96 3.36
N ASN A 120 -11.38 8.23 3.20
CA ASN A 120 -10.12 8.73 3.74
C ASN A 120 -10.07 8.58 5.28
N GLU A 121 -11.15 8.92 5.99
CA GLU A 121 -11.23 8.77 7.45
C GLU A 121 -11.06 7.31 7.89
N ARG A 122 -11.70 6.37 7.17
CA ARG A 122 -11.51 4.93 7.39
C ARG A 122 -10.05 4.54 7.21
N VAL A 123 -9.41 4.97 6.13
CA VAL A 123 -8.02 4.64 5.84
C VAL A 123 -7.08 5.23 6.90
N MET A 124 -7.26 6.48 7.30
CA MET A 124 -6.44 7.09 8.36
C MET A 124 -6.59 6.35 9.70
N LYS A 125 -7.80 5.89 10.02
CA LYS A 125 -8.03 5.05 11.21
C LYS A 125 -7.31 3.70 11.12
N LEU A 126 -7.22 3.10 9.93
CA LEU A 126 -6.50 1.85 9.71
C LEU A 126 -4.98 2.03 9.79
N LEU A 127 -4.45 3.10 9.18
CA LEU A 127 -3.02 3.40 9.21
C LEU A 127 -2.53 3.75 10.62
N GLY A 128 -3.40 4.34 11.43
CA GLY A 128 -3.11 4.68 12.82
C GLY A 128 -2.05 5.79 12.94
N PRO A 129 -1.34 5.85 14.07
CA PRO A 129 -0.33 6.87 14.31
C PRO A 129 0.96 6.62 13.53
N LYS A 130 1.98 7.44 13.81
CA LYS A 130 3.35 7.29 13.29
C LYS A 130 3.83 5.82 13.32
N PRO A 131 4.32 5.28 12.20
CA PRO A 131 4.98 3.98 12.16
C PRO A 131 6.17 3.97 13.13
N MET A 132 6.25 2.93 13.98
CA MET A 132 7.36 2.82 14.93
C MET A 132 8.69 2.78 14.18
N LYS A 133 9.65 3.61 14.60
CA LYS A 133 11.05 3.39 14.26
C LYS A 133 11.53 2.23 15.12
N GLU A 134 11.83 1.09 14.53
CA GLU A 134 12.74 0.18 15.20
C GLU A 134 14.14 0.78 15.12
N SER A 135 14.68 1.03 16.31
CA SER A 135 16.00 1.58 16.61
C SER A 135 17.13 0.64 16.24
#